data_AF-A0A645DJ07-F1
#
_entry.id   AF-A0A645DJ07-F1
#
_cell.length_a   1.000
_cell.length_b   1.000
_cell.length_c   1.000
_cell.angle_alpha   90.00
_cell.angle_beta   90.00
_cell.angle_gamma   90.00
#
_symmetry.space_group_name_H-M   'P 1'
#
loop_
_entity.id
_entity.type
_entity.pdbx_description
1 polymer ?
#
loop_
_entity_poly.entity_id
_entity_poly.type
_entity_poly.pdbx_seq_one_letter_code
_entity_poly.pdbx_strand_id
1 'polypeptide(L)'
;MKKYNSLEELMRSCTTSSIKRLVSSVLMNDRYMEWSFVSGSVFDDACRADFVSKRPGLEQRLVCVENESGVRWDVSTVAPVSTVA
;
A
#
# COMPACT_ATOMS: atom_id res chain seq x y z
N MET A 1 16.13 -7.03 3.55
CA MET A 1 14.75 -6.54 3.35
C MET A 1 14.19 -6.07 4.68
N LYS A 2 13.74 -4.82 4.78
CA LYS A 2 13.03 -4.30 5.97
C LYS A 2 11.54 -4.24 5.66
N LYS A 3 10.70 -4.76 6.55
CA LYS A 3 9.24 -4.78 6.42
C LYS A 3 8.61 -3.90 7.49
N TYR A 4 7.46 -3.33 7.18
CA TYR A 4 6.66 -2.48 8.05
C TYR A 4 5.22 -2.97 7.99
N ASN A 5 4.64 -3.29 9.13
CA ASN A 5 3.28 -3.84 9.21
C ASN A 5 2.26 -2.78 9.66
N SER A 6 2.71 -1.56 9.96
CA SER A 6 1.84 -0.43 10.25
C SER A 6 2.39 0.87 9.67
N LEU A 7 1.49 1.82 9.43
CA LEU A 7 1.86 3.15 8.95
C LEU A 7 2.77 3.87 9.95
N GLU A 8 2.47 3.75 11.25
CA GLU A 8 3.26 4.35 12.32
C GLU A 8 4.70 3.83 12.33
N GLU A 9 4.86 2.51 12.20
CA GLU A 9 6.17 1.86 12.15
C GLU A 9 6.97 2.38 10.95
N LEU A 10 6.34 2.43 9.77
CA LEU A 10 6.96 2.94 8.55
C LEU A 10 7.39 4.40 8.69
N MET A 11 6.51 5.26 9.22
CA MET A 11 6.79 6.70 9.34
C MET A 11 7.89 7.00 10.36
N ARG A 12 7.97 6.22 11.45
CA ARG A 12 9.00 6.38 12.49
C ARG A 12 10.35 5.78 12.12
N SER A 13 10.37 4.60 11.51
CA SER A 13 11.58 3.77 11.44
C SER A 13 12.14 3.57 10.03
N CYS A 14 11.44 4.03 8.99
CA CYS A 14 12.01 4.09 7.65
C CYS A 14 12.81 5.39 7.45
N THR A 15 14.04 5.27 6.98
CA THR A 15 14.87 6.43 6.59
C THR A 15 14.63 6.85 5.15
N THR A 16 14.12 5.94 4.32
CA THR A 16 13.86 6.18 2.90
C THR A 16 12.67 7.14 2.72
N SER A 17 12.91 8.27 2.07
CA SER A 17 11.87 9.27 1.77
C SER A 17 10.91 8.80 0.68
N SER A 18 11.37 7.95 -0.25
CA SER A 18 10.58 7.44 -1.40
C SER A 18 9.31 6.71 -0.96
N ILE A 19 9.44 5.67 -0.12
CA ILE A 19 8.27 4.92 0.36
C ILE A 19 7.32 5.79 1.19
N LYS A 20 7.83 6.74 1.99
CA LYS A 20 6.98 7.67 2.75
C LYS A 20 6.19 8.57 1.82
N ARG A 21 6.85 9.15 0.81
CA ARG A 21 6.19 9.97 -0.23
C ARG A 21 5.12 9.18 -0.96
N LEU A 22 5.43 7.95 -1.34
CA LEU A 22 4.50 7.06 -2.04
C LEU A 22 3.27 6.76 -1.18
N VAL A 23 3.47 6.37 0.07
CA VAL A 23 2.39 6.10 1.04
C VAL A 23 1.55 7.36 1.28
N SER A 24 2.18 8.50 1.55
CA SER A 24 1.46 9.76 1.73
C SER A 24 0.65 10.14 0.50
N SER A 25 1.20 9.96 -0.71
CA SER A 25 0.48 10.29 -1.94
C SER A 25 -0.78 9.45 -2.15
N VAL A 26 -0.77 8.18 -1.74
CA VAL A 26 -1.97 7.32 -1.82
C VAL A 26 -2.99 7.72 -0.77
N LEU A 27 -2.55 7.88 0.48
CA LEU A 27 -3.44 8.17 1.59
C LEU A 27 -4.06 9.58 1.51
N MET A 28 -3.38 10.54 0.89
CA MET A 28 -3.93 11.88 0.65
C MET A 28 -4.93 11.93 -0.52
N ASN A 29 -4.96 10.91 -1.37
CA ASN A 29 -5.83 10.87 -2.55
C ASN A 29 -7.15 10.13 -2.24
N ASP A 30 -7.90 10.63 -1.26
CA ASP A 30 -9.16 10.01 -0.80
C ASP A 30 -10.35 10.22 -1.75
N ARG A 31 -10.18 11.10 -2.74
CA ARG A 31 -11.29 11.76 -3.45
C ARG A 31 -12.22 10.78 -4.17
N TYR A 32 -11.68 9.65 -4.62
CA TYR A 32 -12.43 8.60 -5.31
C TYR A 32 -12.43 7.26 -4.58
N MET A 33 -11.45 7.03 -3.70
CA MET A 33 -11.23 5.76 -3.03
C MET A 33 -10.48 5.99 -1.72
N GLU A 34 -11.08 5.58 -0.61
CA GLU A 34 -10.42 5.66 0.69
C GLU A 34 -9.49 4.46 0.84
N TRP A 35 -8.18 4.72 0.83
CA TRP A 35 -7.15 3.71 0.98
C TRP A 35 -6.64 3.65 2.42
N SER A 36 -6.43 2.43 2.90
CA SER A 36 -5.77 2.13 4.16
C SER A 36 -4.47 1.41 3.89
N PHE A 37 -3.39 1.83 4.55
CA PHE A 37 -2.11 1.16 4.49
C PHE A 37 -2.19 -0.22 5.16
N VAL A 38 -1.68 -1.26 4.48
CA VAL A 38 -1.62 -2.62 4.99
C VAL A 38 -0.20 -2.96 5.41
N SER A 39 0.76 -2.80 4.50
CA SER A 39 2.16 -3.09 4.78
C SER A 39 3.08 -2.38 3.78
N GLY A 40 4.36 -2.35 4.11
CA GLY A 40 5.38 -1.85 3.23
C GLY A 40 6.69 -2.61 3.41
N SER A 41 7.53 -2.57 2.40
CA SER A 41 8.86 -3.16 2.47
C SER A 41 9.86 -2.38 1.64
N VAL A 42 11.08 -2.33 2.12
CA VAL A 42 12.22 -1.78 1.39
C VAL A 42 13.26 -2.89 1.23
N PHE A 43 13.68 -3.12 -0.01
CA PHE A 43 14.74 -4.05 -0.39
C PHE A 43 15.65 -3.36 -1.39
N ASP A 44 16.92 -3.16 -1.01
CA ASP A 44 17.85 -2.31 -1.73
C ASP A 44 17.21 -0.94 -2.04
N ASP A 45 17.14 -0.55 -3.32
CA ASP A 45 16.51 0.69 -3.77
C ASP A 45 15.03 0.51 -4.19
N ALA A 46 14.47 -0.70 -4.02
CA ALA A 46 13.07 -0.98 -4.29
C ALA A 46 12.20 -0.78 -3.04
N CYS A 47 11.18 0.05 -3.19
CA CYS A 47 10.14 0.28 -2.21
C CYS A 47 8.85 -0.41 -2.67
N ARG A 48 8.17 -1.09 -1.76
CA ARG A 48 6.83 -1.65 -1.98
C ARG A 48 5.89 -1.18 -0.89
N ALA A 49 4.67 -0.82 -1.25
CA ALA A 49 3.60 -0.54 -0.31
C ALA A 49 2.30 -1.20 -0.78
N ASP A 50 1.61 -1.83 0.15
CA ASP A 50 0.34 -2.53 -0.05
C ASP A 50 -0.77 -1.76 0.68
N PHE A 51 -1.89 -1.56 -0.01
CA PHE A 51 -3.05 -0.83 0.48
C PHE A 51 -4.32 -1.62 0.23
N VAL A 52 -5.35 -1.31 1.02
CA VAL A 52 -6.69 -1.84 0.84
C VAL A 52 -7.71 -0.71 0.87
N SER A 53 -8.74 -0.81 0.04
CA SER A 53 -9.94 0.00 0.16
C SER A 53 -11.12 -0.94 0.34
N LYS A 54 -11.90 -0.73 1.40
CA LYS A 54 -13.06 -1.55 1.74
C LYS A 54 -14.32 -0.71 1.63
N ARG A 55 -15.22 -1.13 0.75
CA ARG A 55 -16.58 -0.59 0.61
C ARG A 55 -17.58 -1.74 0.76
N PRO A 56 -18.83 -1.45 1.15
CA PRO A 56 -19.88 -2.47 1.16
C PRO A 56 -19.94 -3.20 -0.19
N GLY A 57 -19.70 -4.52 -0.18
CA GLY A 57 -19.72 -5.35 -1.38
C GLY A 57 -18.48 -5.27 -2.29
N LEU A 58 -17.44 -4.50 -1.94
CA LEU A 58 -16.24 -4.36 -2.76
C LEU A 58 -14.98 -4.18 -1.89
N GLU A 59 -14.04 -5.11 -1.98
CA GLU A 59 -12.68 -4.93 -1.47
C GLU A 59 -11.72 -4.78 -2.66
N GLN A 60 -10.89 -3.74 -2.62
CA GLN A 60 -9.82 -3.54 -3.59
C GLN A 60 -8.48 -3.51 -2.89
N ARG A 61 -7.46 -4.06 -3.56
CA ARG A 61 -6.07 -3.99 -3.16
C ARG A 61 -5.29 -3.19 -4.17
N LEU A 62 -4.41 -2.35 -3.66
CA LEU A 62 -3.43 -1.62 -4.45
C LEU A 62 -2.04 -2.02 -3.96
N VAL A 63 -1.18 -2.40 -4.90
CA VAL A 63 0.23 -2.64 -4.66
C VAL A 63 1.02 -1.62 -5.47
N CYS A 64 1.86 -0.87 -4.79
CA CYS A 64 2.75 0.09 -5.40
C CYS A 64 4.19 -0.39 -5.24
N VAL A 65 4.95 -0.41 -6.33
CA VAL A 65 6.38 -0.73 -6.32
C VAL A 65 7.14 0.39 -7.00
N GLU A 66 8.04 1.06 -6.29
CA GLU A 66 8.94 2.09 -6.81
C GLU A 66 10.37 1.55 -6.79
N ASN A 67 11.06 1.62 -7.91
CA ASN A 67 12.47 1.26 -8.06
C ASN A 67 13.13 2.18 -9.11
N GLU A 68 14.37 1.88 -9.51
CA GLU A 68 15.11 2.66 -10.51
C GLU A 68 14.40 2.76 -11.87
N SER A 69 13.54 1.80 -12.22
CA SER A 69 12.76 1.81 -13.47
C SER A 69 11.48 2.65 -13.37
N GLY A 70 11.17 3.21 -12.20
CA GLY A 70 9.99 4.04 -11.95
C GLY A 70 8.99 3.40 -10.99
N VAL A 71 7.73 3.86 -11.06
CA VAL A 71 6.66 3.42 -10.17
C VAL A 71 5.66 2.56 -10.93
N ARG A 72 5.43 1.35 -10.43
CA ARG A 72 4.40 0.42 -10.88
C ARG A 72 3.24 0.40 -9.89
N TRP A 73 2.03 0.38 -10.42
CA TRP A 73 0.78 0.37 -9.68
C TRP A 73 -0.06 -0.81 -10.15
N ASP A 74 -0.34 -1.77 -9.27
CA ASP A 74 -1.19 -2.93 -9.57
C ASP A 74 -2.45 -2.86 -8.67
N VAL A 75 -3.61 -2.69 -9.28
CA VAL A 75 -4.92 -2.66 -8.61
C VAL A 75 -5.68 -3.94 -8.91
N SER A 76 -6.23 -4.58 -7.88
CA SER A 76 -7.05 -5.79 -8.01
C SER A 76 -8.27 -5.75 -7.11
N THR A 77 -9.35 -6.36 -7.57
CA THR A 77 -10.56 -6.59 -6.77
C THR A 77 -10.43 -7.92 -6.05
N VAL A 78 -10.64 -7.94 -4.74
CA VAL A 78 -10.67 -9.16 -3.94
C VAL A 78 -12.10 -9.63 -3.86
N ALA A 79 -12.37 -10.85 -4.31
CA ALA A 79 -13.69 -11.45 -4.13
C ALA A 79 -13.99 -11.54 -2.62
N PRO A 80 -15.21 -11.17 -2.16
CA PRO A 80 -15.58 -11.43 -0.78
C PRO A 80 -15.43 -12.93 -0.55
N VAL A 81 -14.67 -13.32 0.48
CA VAL A 81 -14.60 -14.71 0.88
C VAL A 81 -16.02 -15.08 1.31
N SER A 82 -16.73 -15.83 0.47
CA SER A 82 -18.00 -16.43 0.84
C SER A 82 -17.69 -17.41 1.96
N THR A 83 -17.83 -16.99 3.21
CA THR A 83 -17.91 -17.91 4.33
C THR A 83 -19.17 -18.70 4.12
N VAL A 84 -19.04 -19.90 3.53
CA VAL A 84 -20.14 -20.86 3.46
C VAL A 84 -20.46 -21.23 4.90
N ALA A 85 -21.69 -20.90 5.31
CA ALA A 85 -22.23 -21.21 6.63
C ALA A 85 -22.45 -22.71 6.83
#